data_AF-A0A4Q7Q235-F1
#
_entry.id   AF-A0A4Q7Q235-F1
#
_cell.length_a   1.000
_cell.length_b   1.000
_cell.length_c   1.000
_cell.angle_alpha   90.00
_cell.angle_beta   90.00
_cell.angle_gamma   90.00
#
_symmetry.space_group_name_H-M   'P 1'
#
loop_
_entity.id
_entity.type
_entity.pdbx_description
1 polymer ?
#
loop_
_entity_poly.entity_id
_entity_poly.type
_entity_poly.pdbx_seq_one_letter_code
_entity_poly.pdbx_strand_id
1 'polypeptide(L)'
;MRQKKITEIHSQYIQNKERHEKVIAKRKRGLYRRLTGAFIVFSFFAFLIITGIAEQLSLLNEKQTEQKELTEEYKALLEEKAQLKDEVNKLKDEEYIGEIARRDFFMSKPGETIFKLPE
;
A
#
# COMPACT_ATOMS: atom_id res chain seq x y z
N MET A 1 38.70 -67.37 -15.54
CA MET A 1 37.25 -67.54 -15.86
C MET A 1 36.96 -66.80 -17.17
N ARG A 2 36.42 -67.48 -18.20
CA ARG A 2 36.12 -66.88 -19.51
C ARG A 2 34.80 -66.12 -19.45
N GLN A 3 34.80 -64.82 -19.78
CA GLN A 3 33.56 -64.06 -19.91
C GLN A 3 32.76 -64.55 -21.13
N LYS A 4 31.45 -64.74 -20.92
CA LYS A 4 30.50 -65.17 -21.95
C LYS A 4 30.25 -63.98 -22.88
N LYS A 5 30.67 -64.09 -24.14
CA LYS A 5 30.46 -63.06 -25.17
C LYS A 5 28.99 -63.05 -25.57
N ILE A 6 28.17 -62.27 -24.88
CA ILE A 6 26.75 -62.10 -25.20
C ILE A 6 26.68 -61.32 -26.51
N THR A 7 26.11 -61.94 -27.54
CA THR A 7 25.94 -61.31 -28.86
C THR A 7 24.55 -60.69 -28.90
N GLU A 8 24.46 -59.40 -29.24
CA GLU A 8 23.18 -58.72 -29.42
C GLU A 8 22.34 -59.44 -30.48
N ILE A 9 21.03 -59.58 -30.20
CA ILE A 9 20.08 -60.15 -31.16
C ILE A 9 19.94 -59.15 -32.32
N HIS A 10 20.65 -59.41 -33.43
CA HIS A 10 20.58 -58.61 -34.64
C HIS A 10 19.28 -58.91 -35.41
N SER A 11 18.15 -58.53 -34.81
CA SER A 11 16.82 -58.66 -35.42
C SER A 11 16.37 -57.32 -35.97
N GLN A 12 15.77 -57.34 -37.18
CA GLN A 12 15.17 -56.15 -37.78
C GLN A 12 14.13 -55.49 -36.87
N TYR A 13 13.49 -56.26 -35.99
CA TYR A 13 12.57 -55.75 -34.98
C TYR A 13 13.25 -54.79 -34.00
N ILE A 14 14.44 -55.15 -33.48
CA ILE A 14 15.19 -54.31 -32.53
C ILE A 14 15.66 -53.03 -33.23
N GLN A 15 16.14 -53.13 -34.47
CA GLN A 15 16.56 -51.98 -35.25
C GLN A 15 15.40 -51.00 -35.52
N ASN A 16 14.22 -51.53 -35.86
CA ASN A 16 13.03 -50.71 -36.07
C ASN A 16 12.57 -50.06 -34.76
N LYS A 17 12.55 -50.80 -33.65
CA LYS A 17 12.22 -50.27 -32.32
C LYS A 17 13.15 -49.13 -31.91
N GLU A 18 14.46 -49.30 -32.06
CA GLU A 18 15.43 -48.25 -31.79
C GLU A 18 15.23 -47.01 -32.68
N ARG A 19 14.92 -47.20 -33.97
CA ARG A 19 14.62 -46.09 -34.87
C ARG A 19 13.36 -45.34 -34.41
N HIS A 20 12.30 -46.05 -34.03
CA HIS A 20 11.08 -45.45 -33.49
C HIS A 20 11.34 -44.69 -32.18
N GLU A 21 12.09 -45.27 -31.24
CA GLU A 21 12.48 -44.61 -29.99
C GLU A 21 13.33 -43.36 -30.24
N LYS A 22 14.29 -43.41 -31.16
CA LYS A 22 15.10 -42.24 -31.58
C LYS A 22 14.24 -41.14 -32.20
N VAL A 23 13.22 -41.48 -33.00
CA VAL A 23 12.28 -40.50 -33.57
C VAL A 23 11.42 -39.86 -32.48
N ILE A 24 10.87 -40.65 -31.56
CA ILE A 24 10.08 -40.15 -30.43
C ILE A 24 10.93 -39.23 -29.54
N ALA A 25 12.17 -39.62 -29.22
CA ALA A 25 13.09 -38.82 -28.42
C ALA A 25 13.43 -37.49 -29.11
N LYS A 26 13.67 -37.48 -30.42
CA LYS A 26 13.88 -36.25 -31.21
C LYS A 26 12.66 -35.32 -31.17
N ARG A 27 11.45 -35.87 -31.34
CA ARG A 27 10.19 -35.10 -31.25
C ARG A 27 9.99 -34.49 -29.86
N LYS A 28 10.19 -35.28 -28.80
CA LYS A 28 10.12 -34.81 -27.41
C LYS A 28 11.13 -33.70 -27.13
N ARG A 29 12.38 -33.84 -27.58
CA ARG A 29 13.43 -32.82 -27.40
C ARG A 29 13.05 -31.48 -28.05
N GLY A 30 12.43 -31.51 -29.22
CA GLY A 30 11.91 -30.31 -29.88
C GLY A 30 10.77 -29.65 -29.10
N LEU A 31 9.86 -30.44 -28.56
CA LEU A 31 8.75 -29.97 -27.72
C LEU A 31 9.26 -29.33 -26.42
N TYR A 32 10.13 -30.00 -25.67
CA TYR A 32 10.71 -29.45 -24.45
C TYR A 32 11.48 -28.16 -24.73
N ARG A 33 12.25 -28.08 -25.83
CA ARG A 33 12.94 -26.83 -26.19
C ARG A 33 11.98 -25.66 -26.43
N ARG A 34 10.82 -25.91 -27.04
CA ARG A 34 9.77 -24.88 -27.23
C ARG A 34 9.12 -24.49 -25.90
N LEU A 35 8.80 -25.47 -25.06
CA LEU A 35 8.20 -25.24 -23.74
C LEU A 35 9.15 -24.50 -22.80
N THR A 36 10.44 -24.85 -22.78
CA THR A 36 11.45 -24.13 -21.99
C THR A 36 11.60 -22.69 -22.45
N GLY A 37 11.59 -22.44 -23.78
CA GLY A 37 11.59 -21.07 -24.31
C GLY A 37 10.37 -20.26 -23.88
N ALA A 38 9.17 -20.86 -23.99
CA ALA A 38 7.93 -20.22 -23.54
C ALA A 38 7.93 -19.96 -22.02
N PHE A 39 8.46 -20.90 -21.23
CA PHE A 39 8.58 -20.75 -19.78
C PHE A 39 9.53 -19.63 -19.39
N ILE A 40 10.69 -19.50 -20.05
CA ILE A 40 11.64 -18.41 -19.79
C ILE A 40 10.98 -17.05 -20.05
N VAL A 41 10.28 -16.90 -21.17
CA VAL A 41 9.56 -15.66 -21.51
C VAL A 41 8.48 -15.37 -20.47
N PHE A 42 7.68 -16.37 -20.10
CA PHE A 42 6.66 -16.22 -19.08
C PHE A 42 7.24 -15.82 -17.71
N SER A 43 8.31 -16.49 -17.27
CA SER A 43 8.99 -16.17 -16.01
C SER A 43 9.58 -14.77 -16.01
N PHE A 44 10.09 -14.29 -17.16
CA PHE A 44 10.58 -12.92 -17.28
C PHE A 44 9.45 -11.89 -17.05
N PHE A 45 8.30 -12.07 -17.70
CA PHE A 45 7.15 -11.20 -17.46
C PHE A 45 6.59 -11.31 -16.05
N ALA A 46 6.51 -12.52 -15.50
CA ALA A 46 6.07 -12.75 -14.12
C ALA A 46 6.99 -12.03 -13.12
N PHE A 47 8.30 -12.06 -13.34
CA PHE A 47 9.27 -11.36 -12.51
C PHE A 47 9.02 -9.84 -12.51
N LEU A 48 8.85 -9.24 -13.70
CA LEU A 48 8.56 -7.80 -13.83
C LEU A 48 7.27 -7.38 -13.11
N ILE A 49 6.23 -8.22 -13.17
CA ILE A 49 4.95 -7.96 -12.50
C ILE A 49 5.13 -8.00 -10.97
N ILE A 50 5.81 -9.04 -10.46
CA ILE A 50 6.03 -9.20 -9.01
C ILE A 50 6.82 -8.02 -8.45
N THR A 51 7.90 -7.59 -9.14
CA THR A 51 8.69 -6.43 -8.70
C THR A 51 7.89 -5.13 -8.72
N GLY A 52 7.05 -4.93 -9.75
CA GLY A 52 6.23 -3.72 -9.84
C GLY A 52 5.14 -3.61 -8.77
N ILE A 53 4.56 -4.74 -8.34
CA ILE A 53 3.51 -4.75 -7.30
C ILE A 53 4.09 -4.54 -5.91
N ALA A 54 5.28 -5.08 -5.62
CA ALA A 54 5.91 -4.97 -4.30
C ALA A 54 6.17 -3.51 -3.90
N GLU A 55 6.67 -2.69 -4.84
CA GLU A 55 6.95 -1.27 -4.61
C GLU A 55 5.66 -0.45 -4.46
N GLN A 56 4.59 -0.84 -5.16
CA GLN A 56 3.30 -0.14 -5.05
C GLN A 56 2.64 -0.35 -3.69
N LEU A 57 2.83 -1.50 -3.05
CA LEU A 57 2.16 -1.80 -1.79
C LEU A 57 2.68 -0.94 -0.63
N SER A 58 4.00 -0.71 -0.54
CA SER A 58 4.56 0.15 0.50
C SER A 58 4.17 1.61 0.30
N LEU A 59 4.24 2.10 -0.95
CA LEU A 59 3.83 3.45 -1.32
C LEU A 59 2.34 3.68 -1.07
N LEU A 60 1.49 2.66 -1.28
CA LEU A 60 0.06 2.78 -1.02
C LEU A 60 -0.23 2.93 0.48
N ASN A 61 0.48 2.19 1.32
CA ASN A 61 0.30 2.25 2.78
C ASN A 61 0.73 3.61 3.32
N GLU A 62 1.91 4.09 2.92
CA GLU A 62 2.43 5.41 3.30
C GLU A 62 1.49 6.54 2.87
N LYS A 63 0.96 6.48 1.64
CA LYS A 63 -0.05 7.46 1.18
C LYS A 63 -1.37 7.37 1.94
N GLN A 64 -1.77 6.18 2.38
CA GLN A 64 -2.98 6.02 3.20
C GLN A 64 -2.78 6.58 4.61
N THR A 65 -1.60 6.43 5.21
CA THR A 65 -1.30 7.03 6.52
C THR A 65 -1.23 8.55 6.41
N GLU A 66 -0.51 9.07 5.43
CA GLU A 66 -0.41 10.52 5.17
C GLU A 66 -1.80 11.13 4.93
N GLN A 67 -2.65 10.47 4.11
CA GLN A 67 -4.01 10.95 3.88
C GLN A 67 -4.83 11.01 5.17
N LYS A 68 -4.69 10.03 6.07
CA LYS A 68 -5.41 10.03 7.35
C LYS A 68 -4.95 11.18 8.24
N GLU A 69 -3.64 11.36 8.38
CA GLU A 69 -3.04 12.44 9.17
C GLU A 69 -3.49 13.82 8.66
N LEU A 70 -3.39 14.06 7.35
CA LEU A 70 -3.85 15.31 6.74
C LEU A 70 -5.35 15.53 6.93
N THR A 71 -6.15 14.46 6.89
CA THR A 71 -7.60 14.56 7.09
C THR A 71 -7.94 14.92 8.54
N GLU A 72 -7.21 14.37 9.50
CA GLU A 72 -7.37 14.72 10.92
C GLU A 72 -6.92 16.16 11.20
N GLU A 73 -5.76 16.57 10.68
CA GLU A 73 -5.27 17.95 10.79
C GLU A 73 -6.26 18.94 10.16
N TYR A 74 -6.80 18.62 8.99
CA TYR A 74 -7.80 19.45 8.32
C TYR A 74 -9.09 19.61 9.16
N LYS A 75 -9.53 18.54 9.82
CA LYS A 75 -10.69 18.60 10.73
C LYS A 75 -10.40 19.47 11.95
N ALA A 76 -9.22 19.31 12.57
CA ALA A 76 -8.81 20.14 13.71
C ALA A 76 -8.77 21.63 13.33
N LEU A 77 -8.18 21.96 12.17
CA LEU A 77 -8.14 23.32 11.63
C LEU A 77 -9.55 23.88 11.34
N LEU A 78 -10.48 23.05 10.87
CA LEU A 78 -11.87 23.47 10.64
C LEU A 78 -12.60 23.79 11.95
N GLU A 79 -12.38 22.98 12.99
CA GLU A 79 -12.93 23.23 14.32
C GLU A 79 -12.35 24.51 14.95
N GLU A 80 -11.03 24.66 14.89
CA GLU A 80 -10.34 25.88 15.37
C GLU A 80 -10.86 27.12 14.65
N LYS A 81 -10.97 27.07 13.31
CA LYS A 81 -11.54 28.16 12.52
C LYS A 81 -12.98 28.49 12.93
N ALA A 82 -13.79 27.48 13.23
CA ALA A 82 -15.17 27.69 13.68
C ALA A 82 -15.21 28.37 15.06
N GLN A 83 -14.38 27.91 15.99
CA GLN A 83 -14.25 28.50 17.34
C GLN A 83 -13.77 29.96 17.26
N LEU A 84 -12.69 30.23 16.51
CA LEU A 84 -12.17 31.59 16.32
C LEU A 84 -13.21 32.50 15.67
N LYS A 85 -14.00 32.00 14.72
CA LYS A 85 -15.07 32.78 14.10
C LYS A 85 -16.19 33.12 15.07
N ASP A 86 -16.54 32.18 15.95
CA ASP A 86 -17.51 32.41 17.01
C ASP A 86 -17.00 33.43 18.04
N GLU A 87 -15.73 33.31 18.44
CA GLU A 87 -15.06 34.28 19.32
C GLU A 87 -15.01 35.68 18.71
N VAL A 88 -14.64 35.80 17.43
CA VAL A 88 -14.68 37.08 16.71
C VAL A 88 -16.08 37.68 16.68
N ASN A 89 -17.12 36.86 16.55
CA ASN A 89 -18.50 37.35 16.60
C ASN A 89 -18.89 37.81 18.00
N LYS A 90 -18.53 37.07 19.04
CA LYS A 90 -18.75 37.45 20.45
C LYS A 90 -18.01 38.75 20.79
N LEU A 91 -16.78 38.91 20.32
CA LEU A 91 -16.01 40.14 20.50
C LEU A 91 -16.57 41.36 19.75
N LYS A 92 -17.52 41.19 18.83
CA LYS A 92 -18.26 42.32 18.24
C LYS A 92 -19.45 42.76 19.07
N ASP A 93 -19.86 41.96 20.05
CA ASP A 93 -20.99 42.25 20.92
C ASP A 93 -20.54 43.08 22.13
N GLU A 94 -21.13 44.26 22.32
CA GLU A 94 -20.84 45.15 23.44
C GLU A 94 -21.19 44.53 24.80
N GLU A 95 -22.18 43.62 24.86
CA GLU A 95 -22.56 42.94 26.09
C GLU A 95 -21.47 41.96 26.55
N TYR A 96 -20.91 41.20 25.60
CA TYR A 96 -19.80 40.28 25.85
C TYR A 96 -18.51 41.01 26.26
N ILE A 97 -18.18 42.13 25.60
CA ILE A 97 -17.06 42.99 26.03
C ILE A 97 -17.32 43.55 27.43
N GLY A 98 -18.56 43.94 27.72
CA GLY A 98 -18.97 44.43 29.04
C GLY A 98 -18.81 43.40 30.16
N GLU A 99 -19.07 42.12 29.89
CA GLU A 99 -18.81 41.01 30.83
C GLU A 99 -17.30 40.81 31.07
N ILE A 100 -16.48 40.86 30.02
CA ILE A 100 -15.01 40.80 30.15
C ILE A 100 -14.48 41.99 30.98
N ALA A 101 -14.95 43.20 30.69
CA ALA A 101 -14.55 44.41 31.41
C ALA A 101 -14.96 44.34 32.91
N ARG A 102 -16.13 43.79 33.22
CA ARG A 102 -16.58 43.55 34.60
C ARG A 102 -15.74 42.48 35.31
N ARG A 103 -15.49 41.34 34.65
CA ARG A 103 -14.78 40.19 35.23
C ARG A 103 -13.28 40.44 35.41
N ASP A 104 -12.61 40.93 34.37
CA ASP A 104 -11.15 40.95 34.30
C ASP A 104 -10.57 42.31 34.70
N PHE A 105 -11.36 43.39 34.51
CA PHE A 105 -10.91 44.77 34.75
C PHE A 105 -11.71 45.50 35.84
N PHE A 106 -12.69 44.84 36.48
CA PHE A 106 -13.58 45.43 37.50
C PHE A 106 -14.17 46.77 37.05
N MET A 107 -14.51 46.91 35.77
CA MET A 107 -15.21 48.10 35.26
C MET A 107 -16.72 47.95 35.50
N SER A 108 -17.40 49.02 35.87
CA SER A 108 -18.86 49.04 36.03
C SER A 108 -19.47 50.23 35.27
N LYS A 109 -20.72 50.10 34.84
CA LYS A 109 -21.44 51.20 34.17
C LYS A 109 -21.84 52.27 35.20
N PRO A 110 -22.09 53.52 34.75
CA PRO A 110 -22.56 54.59 35.64
C PRO A 110 -23.83 54.17 36.39
N GLY A 111 -23.76 54.07 37.72
CA GLY A 111 -24.87 53.64 38.59
C GLY A 111 -24.75 52.21 39.16
N GLU A 112 -23.72 51.45 38.79
CA GLU A 112 -23.44 50.11 39.31
C GLU A 112 -22.37 50.13 40.42
N THR A 113 -22.58 49.36 41.51
CA THR A 113 -21.66 49.26 42.65
C THR A 113 -20.95 47.90 42.66
N ILE A 114 -19.62 47.90 42.73
CA ILE A 114 -18.80 46.68 42.71
C ILE A 114 -18.61 46.17 44.15
N PHE A 115 -18.96 44.91 44.40
CA PHE A 115 -18.73 44.24 45.67
C PHE A 115 -17.58 43.23 45.54
N LYS A 116 -16.50 43.40 46.31
CA LYS A 116 -15.46 42.37 46.49
C LYS A 116 -15.81 41.54 47.71
N LEU A 117 -16.02 40.25 47.51
CA LEU A 117 -16.17 39.29 48.60
C LEU A 117 -14.78 39.05 49.24
N PRO A 118 -14.66 39.03 50.57
CA PRO A 118 -13.46 38.52 51.23
C PRO A 118 -13.34 37.01 50.98
N GLU A 119 -12.11 36.50 50.83
CA GLU A 119 -11.85 35.05 50.69
C GLU A 119 -12.34 34.25 51.90
#